data_AF-A0AB36B567-F1
#
_entry.id   AF-A0AB36B567-F1
#
_cell.length_a   1.000
_cell.length_b   1.000
_cell.length_c   1.000
_cell.angle_alpha   90.00
_cell.angle_beta   90.00
_cell.angle_gamma   90.00
#
_symmetry.space_group_name_H-M   'P 1'
#
loop_
_entity.id
_entity.type
_entity.pdbx_description
1 polymer ?
#
loop_
_entity_poly.entity_id
_entity_poly.type
_entity_poly.pdbx_seq_one_letter_code
_entity_poly.pdbx_strand_id
1 'polypeptide(L)'
;MYTFDELIDRRHTESTKWDRYQDKLQRDDLLPMWLADMDLPASDEIKEALMKRASHPIYGYSDRGRLYYEVFAERFQKQYAYDITADDVMLSTGVMYSIAAAIHLFTNPKDGILLLMPCYHPFVTCVENSDRRVIPVDMCVHDQQYEIDFEQLENRLKKDDTVKALILCNPHNPSGRVFGYEELKRLSEVCEKYHLLIISDEIHSDFVYEAKFIPIMKVSTYARQHTIACVSPTKSFNLAGLKVSAILVKNESMKKKLKDYCSLIGISSINIFAMEAVKAAYLKSNDWQQALLTYLKDNRNLITAFVKRHADQIVAFQPQGTYFYWMKFHADIHERLLNEAGLILNHGAEFSSSCAAYERLNFACPRPLLQEGLRRLDTVLKEIENE
;
A
#
# COMPACT_ATOMS: atom_id res chain seq x y z
N MET A 1 -20.26 13.37 -12.98
CA MET A 1 -18.84 13.61 -13.27
C MET A 1 -18.23 14.08 -11.96
N TYR A 2 -17.26 13.35 -11.42
CA TYR A 2 -16.61 13.72 -10.15
C TYR A 2 -15.55 14.80 -10.41
N THR A 3 -15.48 15.80 -9.52
CA THR A 3 -14.42 16.84 -9.55
C THR A 3 -13.42 16.54 -8.44
N PHE A 4 -12.15 16.41 -8.81
CA PHE A 4 -11.03 16.14 -7.88
C PHE A 4 -10.06 17.33 -7.73
N ASP A 5 -10.33 18.45 -8.42
CA ASP A 5 -9.48 19.64 -8.38
C ASP A 5 -9.77 20.57 -7.18
N GLU A 6 -10.83 20.31 -6.41
CA GLU A 6 -11.19 21.09 -5.23
C GLU A 6 -10.13 20.94 -4.14
N LEU A 7 -9.63 22.07 -3.63
CA LEU A 7 -8.71 22.11 -2.51
C LEU A 7 -9.49 22.03 -1.19
N ILE A 8 -9.33 20.94 -0.47
CA ILE A 8 -9.91 20.73 0.85
C ILE A 8 -8.83 20.96 1.90
N ASP A 9 -9.03 21.93 2.78
CA ASP A 9 -8.09 22.20 3.86
C ASP A 9 -8.16 21.08 4.93
N ARG A 10 -6.99 20.50 5.22
CA ARG A 10 -6.82 19.43 6.22
C ARG A 10 -5.95 19.87 7.40
N ARG A 11 -5.52 21.13 7.43
CA ARG A 11 -4.74 21.67 8.56
C ARG A 11 -5.62 21.81 9.79
N HIS A 12 -5.02 21.60 10.95
CA HIS A 12 -5.70 21.64 12.25
C HIS A 12 -6.86 20.62 12.35
N THR A 13 -6.72 19.48 11.66
CA THR A 13 -7.70 18.36 11.72
C THR A 13 -7.10 17.11 12.38
N GLU A 14 -5.97 17.25 13.07
CA GLU A 14 -5.15 16.16 13.63
C GLU A 14 -4.60 15.22 12.53
N SER A 15 -4.44 15.77 11.34
CA SER A 15 -3.98 15.08 10.15
C SER A 15 -2.49 14.78 10.28
N THR A 16 -2.12 13.51 10.38
CA THR A 16 -0.70 13.13 10.39
C THR A 16 0.07 13.69 9.19
N LYS A 17 -0.56 13.74 8.01
CA LYS A 17 0.09 14.22 6.79
C LYS A 17 0.40 15.71 6.86
N TRP A 18 -0.54 16.51 7.37
CA TRP A 18 -0.51 17.97 7.35
C TRP A 18 0.03 18.58 8.64
N ASP A 19 -0.47 18.14 9.80
CA ASP A 19 -0.20 18.78 11.07
C ASP A 19 1.13 18.34 11.70
N ARG A 20 1.55 17.07 11.53
CA ARG A 20 2.75 16.51 12.19
C ARG A 20 4.01 17.36 11.99
N TYR A 21 4.31 17.74 10.75
CA TYR A 21 5.51 18.50 10.43
C TYR A 21 5.33 19.99 10.70
N GLN A 22 4.13 20.53 10.50
CA GLN A 22 3.82 21.92 10.83
C GLN A 22 3.97 22.18 12.33
N ASP A 23 3.42 21.31 13.18
CA ASP A 23 3.52 21.41 14.64
C ASP A 23 4.96 21.23 15.12
N LYS A 24 5.69 20.26 14.54
CA LYS A 24 7.08 19.96 14.92
C LYS A 24 8.04 21.08 14.51
N LEU A 25 7.85 21.67 13.34
CA LEU A 25 8.77 22.66 12.76
C LEU A 25 8.29 24.11 12.94
N GLN A 26 7.07 24.33 13.41
CA GLN A 26 6.42 25.64 13.56
C GLN A 26 6.46 26.46 12.25
N ARG A 27 6.06 25.82 11.15
CA ARG A 27 6.07 26.40 9.79
C ARG A 27 4.71 26.22 9.11
N ASP A 28 4.19 27.29 8.53
CA ASP A 28 2.88 27.31 7.85
C ASP A 28 2.96 27.18 6.32
N ASP A 29 4.18 27.23 5.76
CA ASP A 29 4.45 27.20 4.32
C ASP A 29 4.64 25.79 3.75
N LEU A 30 4.58 24.77 4.62
CA LEU A 30 4.86 23.38 4.28
C LEU A 30 3.77 22.75 3.39
N LEU A 31 4.20 22.05 2.34
CA LEU A 31 3.37 21.27 1.43
C LEU A 31 3.72 19.77 1.56
N PRO A 32 2.88 18.97 2.23
CA PRO A 32 3.13 17.54 2.42
C PRO A 32 2.61 16.69 1.24
N MET A 33 3.52 15.94 0.61
CA MET A 33 3.21 14.95 -0.43
C MET A 33 3.85 13.59 -0.13
N TRP A 34 3.89 13.21 1.16
CA TRP A 34 4.62 12.02 1.65
C TRP A 34 3.67 10.86 2.02
N LEU A 35 2.81 11.06 3.03
CA LEU A 35 2.00 10.00 3.65
C LEU A 35 0.95 9.43 2.69
N ALA A 36 0.72 8.12 2.77
CA ALA A 36 -0.15 7.31 1.93
C ALA A 36 -1.68 7.48 2.17
N ASP A 37 -2.17 8.69 2.41
CA ASP A 37 -3.59 9.05 2.31
C ASP A 37 -3.79 10.14 1.24
N MET A 38 -5.04 10.33 0.79
CA MET A 38 -5.33 11.25 -0.31
C MET A 38 -5.80 12.60 0.21
N ASP A 39 -5.49 13.67 -0.51
CA ASP A 39 -6.13 14.97 -0.33
C ASP A 39 -7.37 15.10 -1.22
N LEU A 40 -8.06 13.98 -1.44
CA LEU A 40 -9.26 13.86 -2.24
C LEU A 40 -10.40 13.33 -1.36
N PRO A 41 -11.62 13.86 -1.50
CA PRO A 41 -12.74 13.43 -0.68
C PRO A 41 -13.12 11.99 -1.00
N ALA A 42 -13.54 11.22 0.00
CA ALA A 42 -14.26 9.96 -0.23
C ALA A 42 -15.57 10.22 -0.99
N SER A 43 -16.11 9.18 -1.63
CA SER A 43 -17.35 9.28 -2.40
C SER A 43 -18.55 9.76 -1.57
N ASP A 44 -19.53 10.37 -2.23
CA ASP A 44 -20.76 10.84 -1.58
C ASP A 44 -21.52 9.66 -0.95
N GLU A 45 -21.54 8.51 -1.60
CA GLU A 45 -22.19 7.30 -1.10
C GLU A 45 -21.58 6.82 0.22
N ILE A 46 -20.26 6.96 0.40
CA ILE A 46 -19.58 6.65 1.66
C ILE A 46 -19.93 7.69 2.72
N LYS A 47 -19.85 8.99 2.39
CA LYS A 47 -20.20 10.07 3.34
C LYS A 47 -21.64 9.92 3.83
N GLU A 48 -22.59 9.66 2.93
CA GLU A 48 -23.99 9.42 3.25
C GLU A 48 -24.19 8.19 4.14
N ALA A 49 -23.50 7.08 3.86
CA ALA A 49 -23.57 5.89 4.70
C ALA A 49 -23.06 6.15 6.13
N LEU A 50 -21.98 6.91 6.26
CA LEU A 50 -21.43 7.31 7.57
C LEU A 50 -22.37 8.25 8.32
N MET A 51 -22.90 9.28 7.66
CA MET A 51 -23.89 10.20 8.26
C MET A 51 -25.16 9.47 8.68
N LYS A 52 -25.66 8.56 7.85
CA LYS A 52 -26.81 7.70 8.19
C LYS A 52 -26.51 6.81 9.39
N ARG A 53 -25.29 6.28 9.52
CA ARG A 53 -24.93 5.50 10.71
C ARG A 53 -24.87 6.37 11.95
N ALA A 54 -24.34 7.59 11.84
CA ALA A 54 -24.25 8.57 12.91
C ALA A 54 -25.61 9.13 13.35
N SER A 55 -26.64 9.10 12.51
CA SER A 55 -27.98 9.55 12.91
C SER A 55 -28.72 8.53 13.79
N HIS A 56 -28.27 7.28 13.84
CA HIS A 56 -28.87 6.26 14.70
C HIS A 56 -28.36 6.40 16.14
N PRO A 57 -29.25 6.56 17.15
CA PRO A 57 -28.87 6.97 18.51
C PRO A 57 -28.16 5.88 19.34
N ILE A 58 -28.09 4.65 18.82
CA ILE A 58 -27.48 3.49 19.51
C ILE A 58 -26.23 3.04 18.75
N TYR A 59 -25.12 2.91 19.48
CA TYR A 59 -23.78 2.54 18.96
C TYR A 59 -23.22 1.28 19.65
N GLY A 60 -24.09 0.38 20.08
CA GLY A 60 -23.71 -0.85 20.77
C GLY A 60 -23.12 -1.93 19.86
N TYR A 61 -22.86 -3.10 20.45
CA TYR A 61 -22.37 -4.29 19.74
C TYR A 61 -23.30 -4.67 18.58
N SER A 62 -22.70 -5.01 17.45
CA SER A 62 -23.40 -5.35 16.22
C SER A 62 -22.83 -6.63 15.64
N ASP A 63 -23.71 -7.59 15.31
CA ASP A 63 -23.30 -8.84 14.69
C ASP A 63 -22.93 -8.67 13.22
N ARG A 64 -22.01 -9.52 12.79
CA ARG A 64 -21.45 -9.55 11.45
C ARG A 64 -22.37 -10.38 10.56
N GLY A 65 -23.31 -9.75 9.87
CA GLY A 65 -24.04 -10.41 8.79
C GLY A 65 -23.08 -10.95 7.72
N ARG A 66 -23.48 -12.02 7.02
CA ARG A 66 -22.65 -12.68 5.97
C ARG A 66 -22.23 -11.70 4.85
N LEU A 67 -23.04 -10.66 4.63
CA LEU A 67 -22.80 -9.59 3.65
C LEU A 67 -21.40 -9.00 3.73
N TYR A 68 -20.83 -8.79 4.93
CA TYR A 68 -19.51 -8.16 5.04
C TYR A 68 -18.37 -9.01 4.51
N TYR A 69 -18.55 -10.32 4.42
CA TYR A 69 -17.59 -11.23 3.80
C TYR A 69 -17.87 -11.34 2.30
N GLU A 70 -19.16 -11.37 1.93
CA GLU A 70 -19.62 -11.42 0.54
C GLU A 70 -19.15 -10.21 -0.27
N VAL A 71 -19.11 -9.00 0.30
CA VAL A 71 -18.64 -7.80 -0.42
C VAL A 71 -17.16 -7.87 -0.81
N PHE A 72 -16.30 -8.44 0.04
CA PHE A 72 -14.90 -8.67 -0.33
C PHE A 72 -14.80 -9.77 -1.39
N ALA A 73 -15.59 -10.83 -1.23
CA ALA A 73 -15.62 -11.94 -2.19
C ALA A 73 -16.04 -11.49 -3.58
N GLU A 74 -17.13 -10.73 -3.65
CA GLU A 74 -17.67 -10.17 -4.88
C GLU A 74 -16.70 -9.18 -5.53
N ARG A 75 -15.98 -8.35 -4.74
CA ARG A 75 -14.95 -7.44 -5.27
C ARG A 75 -13.87 -8.21 -6.01
N PHE A 76 -13.38 -9.32 -5.44
CA PHE A 76 -12.35 -10.14 -6.09
C PHE A 76 -12.83 -10.80 -7.38
N GLN A 77 -14.06 -11.31 -7.38
CA GLN A 77 -14.64 -11.89 -8.59
C GLN A 77 -14.82 -10.84 -9.69
N LYS A 78 -15.37 -9.67 -9.35
CA LYS A 78 -15.64 -8.59 -10.33
C LYS A 78 -14.37 -7.90 -10.83
N GLN A 79 -13.46 -7.55 -9.92
CA GLN A 79 -12.29 -6.72 -10.24
C GLN A 79 -11.09 -7.56 -10.71
N TYR A 80 -10.89 -8.75 -10.13
CA TYR A 80 -9.67 -9.55 -10.33
C TYR A 80 -9.92 -10.89 -11.01
N ALA A 81 -11.18 -11.21 -11.32
CA ALA A 81 -11.60 -12.50 -11.88
C ALA A 81 -10.99 -13.66 -11.09
N TYR A 82 -11.09 -13.61 -9.77
CA TYR A 82 -10.59 -14.64 -8.87
C TYR A 82 -11.68 -15.07 -7.91
N ASP A 83 -11.93 -16.39 -7.89
CA ASP A 83 -13.03 -16.98 -7.16
C ASP A 83 -12.65 -17.19 -5.69
N ILE A 84 -13.16 -16.30 -4.85
CA ILE A 84 -13.18 -16.42 -3.40
C ILE A 84 -14.63 -16.38 -2.92
N THR A 85 -14.89 -17.09 -1.83
CA THR A 85 -16.19 -17.15 -1.19
C THR A 85 -16.16 -16.35 0.10
N ALA A 86 -17.34 -16.01 0.63
CA ALA A 86 -17.45 -15.39 1.95
C ALA A 86 -16.73 -16.18 3.06
N ASP A 87 -16.67 -17.51 2.94
CA ASP A 87 -16.04 -18.37 3.93
C ASP A 87 -14.50 -18.31 3.87
N ASP A 88 -13.91 -17.76 2.80
CA ASP A 88 -12.47 -17.53 2.66
C ASP A 88 -12.02 -16.19 3.29
N VAL A 89 -12.96 -15.35 3.70
CA VAL A 89 -12.71 -13.97 4.15
C VAL A 89 -12.78 -13.89 5.67
N MET A 90 -11.82 -13.21 6.28
CA MET A 90 -11.85 -12.82 7.69
C MET A 90 -11.68 -11.31 7.84
N LEU A 91 -12.57 -10.66 8.60
CA LEU A 91 -12.43 -9.23 8.88
C LEU A 91 -11.29 -8.96 9.86
N SER A 92 -10.64 -7.82 9.66
CA SER A 92 -9.52 -7.36 10.48
C SER A 92 -9.55 -5.83 10.61
N THR A 93 -8.80 -5.29 11.58
CA THR A 93 -8.77 -3.86 11.92
C THR A 93 -7.67 -3.10 11.15
N GLY A 94 -6.82 -3.80 10.41
CA GLY A 94 -5.81 -3.20 9.54
C GLY A 94 -4.85 -4.24 8.96
N VAL A 95 -4.28 -3.94 7.78
CA VAL A 95 -3.37 -4.85 7.07
C VAL A 95 -2.11 -5.17 7.89
N MET A 96 -1.48 -4.17 8.53
CA MET A 96 -0.30 -4.42 9.36
C MET A 96 -0.60 -5.30 10.58
N TYR A 97 -1.82 -5.25 11.11
CA TYR A 97 -2.25 -6.18 12.16
C TYR A 97 -2.31 -7.62 11.60
N SER A 98 -2.90 -7.80 10.43
CA SER A 98 -2.97 -9.11 9.76
C SER A 98 -1.58 -9.69 9.47
N ILE A 99 -0.65 -8.86 9.01
CA ILE A 99 0.75 -9.25 8.76
C ILE A 99 1.45 -9.66 10.05
N ALA A 100 1.31 -8.86 11.12
CA ALA A 100 1.90 -9.19 12.43
C ALA A 100 1.34 -10.52 12.98
N ALA A 101 0.02 -10.73 12.88
CA ALA A 101 -0.62 -11.97 13.28
C ALA A 101 -0.11 -13.17 12.46
N ALA A 102 0.09 -13.00 11.14
CA ALA A 102 0.64 -14.04 10.29
C ALA A 102 2.09 -14.39 10.69
N ILE A 103 2.95 -13.41 10.91
CA ILE A 103 4.32 -13.64 11.40
C ILE A 103 4.28 -14.38 12.74
N HIS A 104 3.47 -13.91 13.68
CA HIS A 104 3.38 -14.49 15.03
C HIS A 104 2.95 -15.97 15.01
N LEU A 105 1.93 -16.31 14.22
CA LEU A 105 1.30 -17.64 14.24
C LEU A 105 2.01 -18.71 13.41
N PHE A 106 2.73 -18.29 12.37
CA PHE A 106 3.24 -19.21 11.35
C PHE A 106 4.77 -19.21 11.22
N THR A 107 5.45 -18.45 12.07
CA THR A 107 6.92 -18.48 12.21
C THR A 107 7.29 -18.50 13.68
N ASN A 108 8.53 -18.85 13.99
CA ASN A 108 9.09 -18.81 15.33
C ASN A 108 9.98 -17.58 15.50
N PRO A 109 10.23 -17.13 16.75
CA PRO A 109 11.32 -16.19 17.01
C PRO A 109 12.63 -16.64 16.34
N LYS A 110 13.37 -15.67 15.81
CA LYS A 110 14.61 -15.81 15.03
C LYS A 110 14.50 -16.42 13.63
N ASP A 111 13.33 -16.92 13.22
CA ASP A 111 13.09 -17.29 11.83
C ASP A 111 13.31 -16.09 10.90
N GLY A 112 13.77 -16.37 9.68
CA GLY A 112 13.96 -15.39 8.64
C GLY A 112 12.66 -15.07 7.91
N ILE A 113 12.41 -13.77 7.68
CA ILE A 113 11.29 -13.25 6.87
C ILE A 113 11.87 -12.48 5.69
N LEU A 114 11.57 -12.95 4.50
CA LEU A 114 12.09 -12.39 3.26
C LEU A 114 11.32 -11.14 2.87
N LEU A 115 12.05 -10.08 2.51
CA LEU A 115 11.52 -8.82 1.99
C LEU A 115 12.20 -8.46 0.66
N LEU A 116 11.40 -8.05 -0.32
CA LEU A 116 11.91 -7.48 -1.57
C LEU A 116 12.21 -5.99 -1.36
N MET A 117 13.48 -5.58 -1.47
CA MET A 117 13.95 -4.23 -1.15
C MET A 117 14.12 -3.36 -2.40
N PRO A 118 13.93 -2.02 -2.30
CA PRO A 118 13.45 -1.27 -1.12
C PRO A 118 11.97 -1.53 -0.84
N CYS A 119 11.53 -1.51 0.42
CA CYS A 119 10.14 -1.85 0.77
C CYS A 119 9.52 -0.87 1.76
N TYR A 120 8.21 -0.97 1.97
CA TYR A 120 7.49 -0.20 2.98
C TYR A 120 8.05 -0.47 4.40
N HIS A 121 8.72 0.54 4.99
CA HIS A 121 9.45 0.45 6.25
C HIS A 121 8.73 -0.32 7.38
N PRO A 122 7.41 -0.14 7.61
CA PRO A 122 6.71 -0.88 8.65
C PRO A 122 6.75 -2.41 8.50
N PHE A 123 7.08 -2.98 7.33
CA PHE A 123 7.36 -4.41 7.24
C PHE A 123 8.63 -4.78 8.01
N VAL A 124 9.73 -4.03 7.83
CA VAL A 124 10.98 -4.21 8.57
C VAL A 124 10.72 -4.11 10.06
N THR A 125 10.09 -3.01 10.50
CA THR A 125 9.77 -2.79 11.91
C THR A 125 8.87 -3.90 12.49
N CYS A 126 7.89 -4.39 11.72
CA CYS A 126 6.99 -5.46 12.15
C CYS A 126 7.72 -6.79 12.36
N VAL A 127 8.63 -7.14 11.44
CA VAL A 127 9.47 -8.35 11.52
C VAL A 127 10.38 -8.28 12.75
N GLU A 128 11.12 -7.18 12.91
CA GLU A 128 12.09 -7.00 13.99
C GLU A 128 11.41 -6.94 15.36
N ASN A 129 10.32 -6.17 15.50
CA ASN A 129 9.54 -6.10 16.75
C ASN A 129 8.87 -7.43 17.11
N SER A 130 8.72 -8.34 16.14
CA SER A 130 8.26 -9.71 16.38
C SER A 130 9.41 -10.65 16.75
N ASP A 131 10.62 -10.18 16.99
CA ASP A 131 11.82 -10.99 17.23
C ASP A 131 12.15 -11.96 16.07
N ARG A 132 11.83 -11.59 14.83
CA ARG A 132 12.24 -12.30 13.60
C ARG A 132 13.34 -11.53 12.90
N ARG A 133 14.02 -12.17 11.95
CA ARG A 133 15.11 -11.54 11.18
C ARG A 133 14.61 -11.13 9.80
N VAL A 134 14.93 -9.91 9.39
CA VAL A 134 14.72 -9.50 8.00
C VAL A 134 15.78 -10.15 7.11
N ILE A 135 15.32 -10.80 6.03
CA ILE A 135 16.16 -11.36 4.98
C ILE A 135 15.93 -10.51 3.73
N PRO A 136 16.74 -9.47 3.50
CA PRO A 136 16.54 -8.59 2.36
C PRO A 136 16.97 -9.27 1.06
N VAL A 137 16.16 -9.08 0.03
CA VAL A 137 16.49 -9.36 -1.37
C VAL A 137 16.31 -8.07 -2.13
N ASP A 138 17.42 -7.47 -2.56
CA ASP A 138 17.40 -6.26 -3.37
C ASP A 138 16.84 -6.59 -4.76
N MET A 139 15.77 -5.89 -5.13
CA MET A 139 15.27 -5.95 -6.49
C MET A 139 16.26 -5.28 -7.43
N CYS A 140 16.43 -5.86 -8.62
CA CYS A 140 17.25 -5.28 -9.66
C CYS A 140 16.45 -4.30 -10.50
N VAL A 141 17.13 -3.41 -11.23
CA VAL A 141 16.50 -2.53 -12.21
C VAL A 141 16.90 -2.98 -13.61
N HIS A 142 15.92 -3.34 -14.41
CA HIS A 142 16.08 -3.70 -15.82
C HIS A 142 15.12 -2.85 -16.66
N ASP A 143 15.57 -2.27 -17.76
CA ASP A 143 14.77 -1.40 -18.64
C ASP A 143 13.92 -0.33 -17.91
N GLN A 144 14.53 0.34 -16.93
CA GLN A 144 13.87 1.35 -16.07
C GLN A 144 12.65 0.79 -15.31
N GLN A 145 12.71 -0.47 -14.87
CA GLN A 145 11.71 -1.08 -14.02
C GLN A 145 12.36 -1.96 -12.96
N TYR A 146 11.80 -1.98 -11.74
CA TYR A 146 12.23 -2.93 -10.72
C TYR A 146 11.75 -4.34 -11.06
N GLU A 147 12.63 -5.31 -10.92
CA GLU A 147 12.35 -6.73 -11.10
C GLU A 147 12.85 -7.54 -9.90
N ILE A 148 12.23 -8.69 -9.68
CA ILE A 148 12.68 -9.61 -8.64
C ILE A 148 13.98 -10.26 -9.10
N ASP A 149 15.06 -10.07 -8.33
CA ASP A 149 16.29 -10.82 -8.53
C ASP A 149 16.12 -12.26 -7.99
N PHE A 150 15.62 -13.14 -8.86
CA PHE A 150 15.39 -14.55 -8.52
C PHE A 150 16.68 -15.31 -8.21
N GLU A 151 17.80 -14.92 -8.79
CA GLU A 151 19.09 -15.56 -8.49
C GLU A 151 19.51 -15.21 -7.06
N GLN A 152 19.46 -13.94 -6.70
CA GLN A 152 19.74 -13.49 -5.35
C GLN A 152 18.76 -14.12 -4.34
N LEU A 153 17.46 -14.12 -4.66
CA LEU A 153 16.40 -14.75 -3.86
C LEU A 153 16.74 -16.22 -3.55
N GLU A 154 17.00 -17.03 -4.57
CA GLU A 154 17.32 -18.45 -4.38
C GLU A 154 18.66 -18.64 -3.66
N ASN A 155 19.65 -17.79 -3.91
CA ASN A 155 20.95 -17.87 -3.24
C ASN A 155 20.83 -17.56 -1.74
N ARG A 156 19.92 -16.67 -1.32
CA ARG A 156 19.61 -16.45 0.10
C ARG A 156 18.99 -17.71 0.71
N LEU A 157 17.96 -18.26 0.07
CA LEU A 157 17.22 -19.42 0.58
C LEU A 157 18.07 -20.71 0.64
N LYS A 158 19.03 -20.88 -0.27
CA LYS A 158 20.00 -22.00 -0.22
C LYS A 158 20.97 -21.90 0.96
N LYS A 159 21.28 -20.69 1.41
CA LYS A 159 22.28 -20.43 2.46
C LYS A 159 21.67 -20.37 3.85
N ASP A 160 20.35 -20.17 3.94
CA ASP A 160 19.62 -20.01 5.19
C ASP A 160 18.30 -20.79 5.12
N ASP A 161 18.27 -21.99 5.71
CA ASP A 161 17.08 -22.85 5.78
C ASP A 161 16.10 -22.42 6.89
N THR A 162 16.46 -21.40 7.67
CA THR A 162 15.61 -20.82 8.72
C THR A 162 14.68 -19.73 8.19
N VAL A 163 14.74 -19.40 6.89
CA VAL A 163 13.75 -18.52 6.25
C VAL A 163 12.42 -19.27 6.12
N LYS A 164 11.35 -18.71 6.70
CA LYS A 164 10.03 -19.39 6.76
C LYS A 164 8.92 -18.67 6.04
N ALA A 165 9.08 -17.38 5.75
CA ALA A 165 8.05 -16.62 5.06
C ALA A 165 8.63 -15.55 4.14
N LEU A 166 7.83 -15.15 3.17
CA LEU A 166 8.00 -13.97 2.33
C LEU A 166 6.87 -12.99 2.63
N ILE A 167 7.18 -11.72 2.85
CA ILE A 167 6.17 -10.65 2.74
C ILE A 167 6.24 -10.10 1.31
N LEU A 168 5.19 -10.36 0.54
CA LEU A 168 5.02 -9.84 -0.81
C LEU A 168 4.18 -8.56 -0.75
N CYS A 169 4.68 -7.44 -1.28
CA CYS A 169 3.89 -6.23 -1.48
C CYS A 169 3.51 -6.12 -2.96
N ASN A 170 2.22 -6.22 -3.28
CA ASN A 170 1.75 -6.24 -4.66
C ASN A 170 0.39 -5.52 -4.80
N PRO A 171 0.29 -4.36 -5.47
CA PRO A 171 1.37 -3.57 -6.06
C PRO A 171 2.44 -3.12 -5.07
N HIS A 172 3.67 -3.00 -5.54
CA HIS A 172 4.86 -2.85 -4.70
C HIS A 172 5.17 -1.39 -4.34
N ASN A 173 5.06 -1.06 -3.06
CA ASN A 173 5.45 0.23 -2.48
C ASN A 173 6.91 0.18 -1.97
N PRO A 174 7.83 1.04 -2.45
CA PRO A 174 7.58 2.32 -3.12
C PRO A 174 7.65 2.32 -4.65
N SER A 175 8.17 1.26 -5.26
CA SER A 175 8.51 1.23 -6.69
C SER A 175 7.34 1.48 -7.67
N GLY A 176 6.10 1.27 -7.23
CA GLY A 176 4.92 1.30 -8.10
C GLY A 176 4.81 0.09 -9.05
N ARG A 177 5.60 -0.98 -8.85
CA ARG A 177 5.52 -2.21 -9.66
C ARG A 177 4.20 -2.94 -9.46
N VAL A 178 3.72 -3.55 -10.53
CA VAL A 178 2.61 -4.50 -10.54
C VAL A 178 3.14 -5.78 -11.18
N PHE A 179 3.40 -6.80 -10.35
CA PHE A 179 4.03 -8.03 -10.83
C PHE A 179 3.09 -8.81 -11.75
N GLY A 180 3.63 -9.26 -12.89
CA GLY A 180 2.90 -10.05 -13.88
C GLY A 180 2.68 -11.50 -13.45
N TYR A 181 1.86 -12.21 -14.23
CA TYR A 181 1.51 -13.61 -13.93
C TYR A 181 2.75 -14.52 -13.85
N GLU A 182 3.64 -14.45 -14.83
CA GLU A 182 4.82 -15.31 -14.89
C GLU A 182 5.83 -15.00 -13.77
N GLU A 183 6.01 -13.73 -13.41
CA GLU A 183 6.84 -13.32 -12.27
C GLU A 183 6.29 -13.90 -10.95
N LEU A 184 4.98 -13.71 -10.72
CA LEU A 184 4.31 -14.21 -9.52
C LEU A 184 4.29 -15.75 -9.47
N LYS A 185 4.10 -16.41 -10.61
CA LYS A 185 4.14 -17.87 -10.73
C LYS A 185 5.53 -18.40 -10.39
N ARG A 186 6.59 -17.82 -10.97
CA ARG A 186 7.98 -18.17 -10.64
C ARG A 186 8.28 -17.93 -9.16
N LEU A 187 7.79 -16.83 -8.59
CA LEU A 187 7.92 -16.56 -7.16
C LEU A 187 7.22 -17.63 -6.31
N SER A 188 6.02 -18.06 -6.71
CA SER A 188 5.33 -19.17 -6.05
C SER A 188 6.10 -20.48 -6.16
N GLU A 189 6.72 -20.79 -7.30
CA GLU A 189 7.52 -22.01 -7.48
C GLU A 189 8.76 -22.01 -6.56
N VAL A 190 9.40 -20.85 -6.39
CA VAL A 190 10.47 -20.69 -5.39
C VAL A 190 9.94 -20.87 -3.98
N CYS A 191 8.82 -20.24 -3.62
CA CYS A 191 8.20 -20.43 -2.30
C CYS A 191 7.85 -21.89 -2.04
N GLU A 192 7.34 -22.62 -3.04
CA GLU A 192 7.04 -24.04 -2.94
C GLU A 192 8.29 -24.88 -2.68
N LYS A 193 9.34 -24.65 -3.49
CA LYS A 193 10.62 -25.36 -3.39
C LYS A 193 11.28 -25.24 -2.01
N TYR A 194 11.15 -24.08 -1.36
CA TYR A 194 11.73 -23.81 -0.04
C TYR A 194 10.68 -23.78 1.09
N HIS A 195 9.45 -24.22 0.82
CA HIS A 195 8.35 -24.30 1.78
C HIS A 195 8.04 -23.00 2.54
N LEU A 196 8.08 -21.87 1.85
CA LEU A 196 7.80 -20.55 2.42
C LEU A 196 6.30 -20.24 2.49
N LEU A 197 5.87 -19.71 3.64
CA LEU A 197 4.58 -19.01 3.74
C LEU A 197 4.64 -17.71 2.92
N ILE A 198 3.58 -17.40 2.19
CA ILE A 198 3.42 -16.11 1.51
C ILE A 198 2.47 -15.23 2.33
N ILE A 199 2.96 -14.08 2.80
CA ILE A 199 2.15 -13.03 3.41
C ILE A 199 2.01 -11.93 2.35
N SER A 200 0.87 -11.86 1.66
CA SER A 200 0.68 -10.94 0.53
C SER A 200 -0.05 -9.68 0.99
N ASP A 201 0.62 -8.53 1.00
CA ASP A 201 -0.02 -7.23 1.13
C ASP A 201 -0.52 -6.78 -0.25
N GLU A 202 -1.84 -6.85 -0.43
CA GLU A 202 -2.53 -6.49 -1.67
C GLU A 202 -3.41 -5.24 -1.47
N ILE A 203 -3.07 -4.37 -0.51
CA ILE A 203 -3.85 -3.18 -0.17
C ILE A 203 -3.96 -2.16 -1.30
N HIS A 204 -3.02 -2.16 -2.25
CA HIS A 204 -3.01 -1.25 -3.40
C HIS A 204 -3.59 -1.86 -4.69
N SER A 205 -4.22 -3.05 -4.61
CA SER A 205 -4.70 -3.82 -5.76
C SER A 205 -5.69 -3.09 -6.68
N ASP A 206 -6.40 -2.08 -6.17
CA ASP A 206 -7.32 -1.25 -6.95
C ASP A 206 -6.62 -0.14 -7.77
N PHE A 207 -5.34 0.14 -7.50
CA PHE A 207 -4.54 1.15 -8.21
C PHE A 207 -3.58 0.50 -9.19
N VAL A 208 -4.10 0.09 -10.34
CA VAL A 208 -3.31 -0.42 -11.48
C VAL A 208 -3.75 0.31 -12.75
N TYR A 209 -2.82 0.88 -13.51
CA TYR A 209 -3.15 1.85 -14.57
C TYR A 209 -3.19 1.26 -15.99
N GLU A 210 -2.28 0.35 -16.31
CA GLU A 210 -2.16 -0.26 -17.65
C GLU A 210 -2.57 -1.73 -17.66
N ALA A 211 -2.17 -2.48 -16.63
CA ALA A 211 -2.35 -3.91 -16.54
C ALA A 211 -3.58 -4.27 -15.69
N LYS A 212 -3.83 -5.58 -15.52
CA LYS A 212 -4.74 -6.08 -14.50
C LYS A 212 -3.94 -6.52 -13.29
N PHE A 213 -4.45 -6.23 -12.11
CA PHE A 213 -3.94 -6.81 -10.88
C PHE A 213 -4.11 -8.34 -10.89
N ILE A 214 -3.11 -9.07 -10.40
CA ILE A 214 -3.13 -10.53 -10.27
C ILE A 214 -2.89 -10.87 -8.79
N PRO A 215 -3.90 -11.36 -8.07
CA PRO A 215 -3.71 -11.89 -6.72
C PRO A 215 -2.73 -13.07 -6.77
N ILE A 216 -1.74 -13.13 -5.86
CA ILE A 216 -0.75 -14.21 -5.86
C ILE A 216 -1.43 -15.59 -5.68
N MET A 217 -2.57 -15.66 -4.98
CA MET A 217 -3.34 -16.89 -4.79
C MET A 217 -3.90 -17.50 -6.09
N LYS A 218 -3.85 -16.75 -7.20
CA LYS A 218 -4.35 -17.18 -8.51
C LYS A 218 -3.31 -17.97 -9.33
N VAL A 219 -2.00 -17.81 -9.06
CA VAL A 219 -0.96 -18.27 -10.00
C VAL A 219 -0.56 -19.74 -9.87
N SER A 220 -0.87 -20.39 -8.75
CA SER A 220 -0.57 -21.81 -8.53
C SER A 220 -1.43 -22.41 -7.42
N THR A 221 -1.45 -23.74 -7.33
CA THR A 221 -2.08 -24.45 -6.19
C THR A 221 -1.32 -24.19 -4.89
N TYR A 222 0.01 -24.12 -4.95
CA TYR A 222 0.83 -23.83 -3.78
C TYR A 222 0.50 -22.45 -3.19
N ALA A 223 0.55 -21.40 -4.01
CA ALA A 223 0.22 -20.05 -3.59
C ALA A 223 -1.20 -19.96 -3.04
N ARG A 224 -2.17 -20.63 -3.67
CA ARG A 224 -3.54 -20.68 -3.17
C ARG A 224 -3.64 -21.23 -1.74
N GLN A 225 -2.86 -22.27 -1.42
CA GLN A 225 -2.93 -22.98 -0.13
C GLN A 225 -1.95 -22.48 0.93
N HIS A 226 -0.96 -21.66 0.55
CA HIS A 226 0.11 -21.18 1.43
C HIS A 226 0.22 -19.66 1.43
N THR A 227 -0.86 -18.95 1.07
CA THR A 227 -0.91 -17.49 1.14
C THR A 227 -1.90 -17.03 2.21
N ILE A 228 -1.49 -15.99 2.95
CA ILE A 228 -2.36 -15.12 3.73
C ILE A 228 -2.37 -13.77 3.03
N ALA A 229 -3.42 -13.48 2.26
CA ALA A 229 -3.52 -12.21 1.54
C ALA A 229 -4.26 -11.18 2.40
N CYS A 230 -3.67 -9.99 2.53
CA CYS A 230 -4.17 -8.90 3.34
C CYS A 230 -4.66 -7.79 2.41
N VAL A 231 -5.95 -7.45 2.51
CA VAL A 231 -6.62 -6.50 1.61
C VAL A 231 -7.42 -5.48 2.40
N SER A 232 -7.66 -4.31 1.82
CA SER A 232 -8.49 -3.30 2.46
C SER A 232 -8.99 -2.26 1.46
N PRO A 233 -10.22 -1.75 1.60
CA PRO A 233 -10.68 -0.60 0.84
C PRO A 233 -10.04 0.72 1.26
N THR A 234 -9.26 0.73 2.36
CA THR A 234 -8.81 1.97 3.00
C THR A 234 -7.90 2.82 2.13
N LYS A 235 -7.08 2.20 1.27
CA LYS A 235 -6.29 2.94 0.27
C LYS A 235 -7.17 3.31 -0.91
N SER A 236 -7.97 2.37 -1.42
CA SER A 236 -8.81 2.55 -2.61
C SER A 236 -9.83 3.68 -2.49
N PHE A 237 -10.36 3.91 -1.29
CA PHE A 237 -11.46 4.84 -1.01
C PHE A 237 -11.12 5.91 0.03
N ASN A 238 -9.82 6.10 0.34
CA ASN A 238 -9.34 7.07 1.32
C ASN A 238 -9.95 6.94 2.74
N LEU A 239 -10.03 5.70 3.27
CA LEU A 239 -10.71 5.36 4.53
C LEU A 239 -9.75 4.93 5.66
N ALA A 240 -8.46 5.25 5.57
CA ALA A 240 -7.44 4.75 6.50
C ALA A 240 -7.72 5.04 7.98
N GLY A 241 -8.43 6.15 8.28
CA GLY A 241 -8.88 6.49 9.63
C GLY A 241 -9.94 5.55 10.21
N LEU A 242 -10.71 4.84 9.37
CA LEU A 242 -11.78 3.95 9.81
C LEU A 242 -11.30 2.55 10.27
N LYS A 243 -10.01 2.22 10.08
CA LYS A 243 -9.40 0.98 10.59
C LYS A 243 -10.16 -0.31 10.21
N VAL A 244 -10.10 -0.67 8.93
CA VAL A 244 -10.72 -1.90 8.42
C VAL A 244 -9.87 -2.56 7.34
N SER A 245 -9.81 -3.89 7.37
CA SER A 245 -9.19 -4.74 6.37
C SER A 245 -9.88 -6.11 6.36
N ALA A 246 -9.45 -6.97 5.44
CA ALA A 246 -9.76 -8.37 5.45
C ALA A 246 -8.51 -9.22 5.17
N ILE A 247 -8.55 -10.45 5.65
CA ILE A 247 -7.59 -11.50 5.38
C ILE A 247 -8.29 -12.53 4.50
N LEU A 248 -7.65 -12.93 3.41
CA LEU A 248 -8.12 -13.99 2.52
C LEU A 248 -7.22 -15.21 2.69
N VAL A 249 -7.82 -16.35 3.04
CA VAL A 249 -7.10 -17.61 3.28
C VAL A 249 -7.97 -18.78 2.83
N LYS A 250 -7.49 -19.55 1.85
CA LYS A 250 -8.17 -20.77 1.36
C LYS A 250 -7.88 -22.01 2.21
N ASN A 251 -6.77 -22.01 2.94
CA ASN A 251 -6.39 -23.12 3.80
C ASN A 251 -7.16 -23.08 5.12
N GLU A 252 -8.04 -24.07 5.33
CA GLU A 252 -8.91 -24.13 6.51
C GLU A 252 -8.15 -24.20 7.84
N SER A 253 -6.98 -24.86 7.88
CA SER A 253 -6.15 -24.94 9.08
C SER A 253 -5.57 -23.58 9.45
N MET A 254 -5.02 -22.86 8.46
CA MET A 254 -4.48 -21.52 8.65
C MET A 254 -5.58 -20.53 9.05
N LYS A 255 -6.74 -20.59 8.38
CA LYS A 255 -7.92 -19.78 8.71
C LYS A 255 -8.39 -20.03 10.13
N LYS A 256 -8.45 -21.30 10.57
CA LYS A 256 -8.80 -21.64 11.95
C LYS A 256 -7.82 -21.03 12.95
N LYS A 257 -6.51 -21.17 12.75
CA LYS A 257 -5.48 -20.59 13.64
C LYS A 257 -5.62 -19.07 13.76
N LEU A 258 -5.82 -18.37 12.64
CA LEU A 258 -6.06 -16.92 12.63
C LEU A 258 -7.32 -16.55 13.40
N LYS A 259 -8.42 -17.31 13.23
CA LYS A 259 -9.70 -17.05 13.90
C LYS A 259 -9.59 -17.25 15.41
N ASP A 260 -8.92 -18.32 15.82
CA ASP A 260 -8.66 -18.61 17.23
C ASP A 260 -7.79 -17.50 17.85
N TYR A 261 -6.76 -17.03 17.13
CA TYR A 261 -5.90 -15.94 17.59
C TYR A 261 -6.63 -14.61 17.72
N CYS A 262 -7.42 -14.20 16.72
CA CYS A 262 -8.26 -13.01 16.82
C CYS A 262 -9.19 -13.09 18.04
N SER A 263 -9.75 -14.26 18.32
CA SER A 263 -10.60 -14.49 19.51
C SER A 263 -9.78 -14.37 20.81
N LEU A 264 -8.58 -14.95 20.85
CA LEU A 264 -7.67 -14.89 21.99
C LEU A 264 -7.34 -13.45 22.39
N ILE A 265 -7.06 -12.59 21.42
CA ILE A 265 -6.67 -11.20 21.68
C ILE A 265 -7.86 -10.21 21.68
N GLY A 266 -9.08 -10.71 21.64
CA GLY A 266 -10.29 -9.89 21.77
C GLY A 266 -10.73 -9.14 20.51
N ILE A 267 -10.21 -9.47 19.32
CA ILE A 267 -10.71 -8.91 18.05
C ILE A 267 -11.91 -9.71 17.58
N SER A 268 -13.07 -9.40 18.18
CA SER A 268 -14.36 -10.03 17.91
C SER A 268 -15.29 -9.16 17.05
N SER A 269 -14.94 -7.90 16.77
CA SER A 269 -15.69 -7.00 15.89
C SER A 269 -14.78 -5.99 15.18
N ILE A 270 -15.29 -5.38 14.11
CA ILE A 270 -14.77 -4.13 13.54
C ILE A 270 -15.76 -3.02 13.90
N ASN A 271 -15.33 -1.77 13.91
CA ASN A 271 -16.21 -0.68 14.30
C ASN A 271 -17.38 -0.53 13.30
N ILE A 272 -18.53 -0.12 13.83
CA ILE A 272 -19.80 0.00 13.10
C ILE A 272 -19.75 0.99 11.92
N PHE A 273 -18.90 2.01 11.96
CA PHE A 273 -18.75 2.97 10.88
C PHE A 273 -17.98 2.38 9.71
N ALA A 274 -16.90 1.64 9.99
CA ALA A 274 -16.17 0.89 8.99
C ALA A 274 -17.07 -0.09 8.23
N MET A 275 -17.99 -0.76 8.93
CA MET A 275 -18.94 -1.69 8.29
C MET A 275 -19.80 -1.00 7.23
N GLU A 276 -20.37 0.17 7.54
CA GLU A 276 -21.17 0.93 6.57
C GLU A 276 -20.30 1.49 5.44
N ALA A 277 -19.09 1.96 5.75
CA ALA A 277 -18.16 2.46 4.76
C ALA A 277 -17.70 1.39 3.76
N VAL A 278 -17.41 0.16 4.21
CA VAL A 278 -17.03 -0.96 3.32
C VAL A 278 -18.17 -1.28 2.35
N LYS A 279 -19.41 -1.35 2.84
CA LYS A 279 -20.58 -1.59 1.98
C LYS A 279 -20.74 -0.49 0.93
N ALA A 280 -20.68 0.77 1.35
CA ALA A 280 -20.79 1.89 0.43
C ALA A 280 -19.64 1.93 -0.60
N ALA A 281 -18.40 1.66 -0.16
CA ALA A 281 -17.23 1.62 -1.02
C ALA A 281 -17.36 0.56 -2.12
N TYR A 282 -17.57 -0.71 -1.74
CA TYR A 282 -17.55 -1.81 -2.71
C TYR A 282 -18.86 -2.00 -3.50
N LEU A 283 -20.02 -1.65 -2.93
CA LEU A 283 -21.31 -1.86 -3.59
C LEU A 283 -21.79 -0.64 -4.38
N LYS A 284 -21.35 0.57 -4.02
CA LYS A 284 -21.93 1.81 -4.57
C LYS A 284 -20.92 2.79 -5.15
N SER A 285 -19.64 2.67 -4.83
CA SER A 285 -18.64 3.70 -5.16
C SER A 285 -17.69 3.28 -6.29
N ASN A 286 -18.06 2.28 -7.10
CA ASN A 286 -17.19 1.80 -8.18
C ASN A 286 -16.96 2.88 -9.26
N ASP A 287 -17.98 3.65 -9.61
CA ASP A 287 -17.87 4.72 -10.61
C ASP A 287 -16.94 5.84 -10.10
N TRP A 288 -17.01 6.17 -8.80
CA TRP A 288 -16.08 7.09 -8.14
C TRP A 288 -14.64 6.55 -8.19
N GLN A 289 -14.44 5.26 -7.92
CA GLN A 289 -13.11 4.65 -7.95
C GLN A 289 -12.50 4.63 -9.36
N GLN A 290 -13.31 4.37 -10.39
CA GLN A 290 -12.86 4.41 -11.78
C GLN A 290 -12.52 5.84 -12.24
N ALA A 291 -13.33 6.83 -11.83
CA ALA A 291 -13.04 8.24 -12.07
C ALA A 291 -11.75 8.67 -11.35
N LEU A 292 -11.57 8.26 -10.09
CA LEU A 292 -10.35 8.51 -9.33
C LEU A 292 -9.13 7.90 -10.03
N LEU A 293 -9.19 6.63 -10.44
CA LEU A 293 -8.07 5.96 -11.11
C LEU A 293 -7.67 6.68 -12.41
N THR A 294 -8.66 7.15 -13.18
CA THR A 294 -8.43 7.97 -14.39
C THR A 294 -7.73 9.28 -14.03
N TYR A 295 -8.22 9.98 -13.02
CA TYR A 295 -7.64 11.24 -12.56
C TYR A 295 -6.20 11.08 -12.05
N LEU A 296 -5.93 10.03 -11.26
CA LEU A 296 -4.59 9.69 -10.77
C LEU A 296 -3.65 9.30 -11.91
N LYS A 297 -4.16 8.63 -12.95
CA LYS A 297 -3.39 8.33 -14.17
C LYS A 297 -2.92 9.61 -14.85
N ASP A 298 -3.79 10.61 -14.94
CA ASP A 298 -3.43 11.92 -15.51
C ASP A 298 -2.40 12.66 -14.65
N ASN A 299 -2.57 12.66 -13.33
CA ASN A 299 -1.58 13.21 -12.40
C ASN A 299 -0.22 12.52 -12.52
N ARG A 300 -0.20 11.19 -12.61
CA ARG A 300 1.02 10.41 -12.88
C ARG A 300 1.67 10.84 -14.20
N ASN A 301 0.87 11.05 -15.26
CA ASN A 301 1.39 11.47 -16.56
C ASN A 301 2.01 12.87 -16.51
N LEU A 302 1.48 13.79 -15.69
CA LEU A 302 2.09 15.11 -15.45
C LEU A 302 3.47 14.97 -14.81
N ILE A 303 3.64 14.08 -13.83
CA ILE A 303 4.93 13.82 -13.19
C ILE A 303 5.88 13.14 -14.19
N THR A 304 5.40 12.19 -15.00
CA THR A 304 6.22 11.59 -16.06
C THR A 304 6.72 12.64 -17.05
N ALA A 305 5.89 13.61 -17.44
CA ALA A 305 6.31 14.71 -18.29
C ALA A 305 7.33 15.62 -17.59
N PHE A 306 7.15 15.89 -16.29
CA PHE A 306 8.10 16.62 -15.46
C PHE A 306 9.47 15.93 -15.43
N VAL A 307 9.53 14.65 -15.05
CA VAL A 307 10.77 13.86 -14.98
C VAL A 307 11.49 13.85 -16.34
N LYS A 308 10.76 13.70 -17.45
CA LYS A 308 11.37 13.73 -18.79
C LYS A 308 12.06 15.05 -19.12
N ARG A 309 11.59 16.19 -18.58
CA ARG A 309 12.24 17.49 -18.77
C ARG A 309 13.49 17.67 -17.91
N HIS A 310 13.62 16.93 -16.81
CA HIS A 310 14.76 16.93 -15.88
C HIS A 310 15.52 15.60 -15.91
N ALA A 311 15.59 14.95 -17.08
CA ALA A 311 16.17 13.60 -17.23
C ALA A 311 17.69 13.54 -16.96
N ASP A 312 18.34 14.70 -17.00
CA ASP A 312 19.73 14.94 -16.61
C ASP A 312 19.94 14.95 -15.08
N GLN A 313 18.88 15.18 -14.30
CA GLN A 313 18.93 15.29 -12.84
C GLN A 313 18.16 14.17 -12.11
N ILE A 314 17.18 13.56 -12.79
CA ILE A 314 16.25 12.59 -12.21
C ILE A 314 16.25 11.30 -13.02
N VAL A 315 16.43 10.17 -12.33
CA VAL A 315 16.09 8.84 -12.83
C VAL A 315 14.85 8.36 -12.10
N ALA A 316 13.73 8.20 -12.79
CA ALA A 316 12.51 7.71 -12.17
C ALA A 316 11.85 6.62 -13.00
N PHE A 317 10.97 5.88 -12.35
CA PHE A 317 10.28 4.76 -12.94
C PHE A 317 8.79 5.08 -12.98
N GLN A 318 8.19 5.08 -14.17
CA GLN A 318 6.76 5.37 -14.26
C GLN A 318 5.98 4.26 -13.53
N PRO A 319 5.21 4.60 -12.48
CA PRO A 319 4.56 3.59 -11.65
C PRO A 319 3.43 2.90 -12.42
N GLN A 320 3.43 1.57 -12.42
CA GLN A 320 2.40 0.72 -13.03
C GLN A 320 1.14 0.64 -12.15
N GLY A 321 1.31 0.88 -10.84
CA GLY A 321 0.25 0.96 -9.87
C GLY A 321 0.59 1.84 -8.68
N THR A 322 -0.26 1.82 -7.64
CA THR A 322 -0.24 2.75 -6.50
C THR A 322 -0.46 4.21 -6.90
N TYR A 323 -0.34 5.14 -5.97
CA TYR A 323 -0.34 6.59 -6.24
C TYR A 323 0.96 7.26 -5.76
N PHE A 324 2.07 6.52 -5.87
CA PHE A 324 3.41 6.99 -5.53
C PHE A 324 4.31 7.06 -6.75
N TYR A 325 5.13 8.11 -6.83
CA TYR A 325 6.19 8.25 -7.82
C TYR A 325 7.54 8.14 -7.13
N TRP A 326 8.37 7.19 -7.57
CA TRP A 326 9.67 6.90 -6.97
C TRP A 326 10.78 7.46 -7.87
N MET A 327 11.50 8.44 -7.35
CA MET A 327 12.44 9.26 -8.13
C MET A 327 13.81 9.22 -7.46
N LYS A 328 14.84 8.85 -8.22
CA LYS A 328 16.25 8.99 -7.83
C LYS A 328 16.77 10.31 -8.34
N PHE A 329 17.42 11.07 -7.49
CA PHE A 329 18.08 12.33 -7.83
C PHE A 329 19.59 12.13 -7.89
N HIS A 330 20.25 12.83 -8.81
CA HIS A 330 21.72 12.80 -8.90
C HIS A 330 22.38 13.63 -7.79
N ALA A 331 21.75 14.73 -7.41
CA ALA A 331 22.15 15.55 -6.27
C ALA A 331 21.42 15.11 -4.98
N ASP A 332 22.00 15.44 -3.83
CA ASP A 332 21.30 15.35 -2.55
C ASP A 332 20.37 16.54 -2.39
N ILE A 333 19.07 16.27 -2.45
CA ILE A 333 18.04 17.32 -2.43
C ILE A 333 17.14 17.25 -1.20
N HIS A 334 17.26 16.23 -0.36
CA HIS A 334 16.25 15.93 0.67
C HIS A 334 16.02 17.13 1.60
N GLU A 335 17.11 17.64 2.17
CA GLU A 335 17.08 18.79 3.07
C GLU A 335 16.68 20.08 2.35
N ARG A 336 17.06 20.24 1.08
CA ARG A 336 16.69 21.42 0.27
C ARG A 336 15.19 21.47 0.00
N LEU A 337 14.56 20.33 -0.27
CA LEU A 337 13.10 20.25 -0.47
C LEU A 337 12.36 20.81 0.74
N LEU A 338 12.74 20.40 1.95
CA LEU A 338 12.13 20.89 3.17
C LEU A 338 12.50 22.35 3.46
N ASN A 339 13.79 22.68 3.46
CA ASN A 339 14.29 23.95 3.99
C ASN A 339 14.10 25.12 3.01
N GLU A 340 14.29 24.90 1.71
CA GLU A 340 14.25 25.95 0.69
C GLU A 340 12.88 26.02 0.00
N ALA A 341 12.25 24.87 -0.25
CA ALA A 341 10.99 24.81 -1.00
C ALA A 341 9.76 24.50 -0.15
N GLY A 342 9.92 24.16 1.14
CA GLY A 342 8.83 23.76 2.02
C GLY A 342 8.06 22.53 1.52
N LEU A 343 8.67 21.69 0.69
CA LEU A 343 8.05 20.49 0.11
C LEU A 343 8.49 19.26 0.90
N ILE A 344 7.53 18.45 1.35
CA ILE A 344 7.81 17.24 2.14
C ILE A 344 7.45 16.02 1.32
N LEU A 345 8.48 15.27 0.92
CA LEU A 345 8.37 13.94 0.32
C LEU A 345 8.78 12.88 1.36
N ASN A 346 8.61 11.60 1.04
CA ASN A 346 9.20 10.55 1.86
C ASN A 346 10.63 10.28 1.42
N HIS A 347 11.57 10.44 2.35
CA HIS A 347 12.99 10.18 2.08
C HIS A 347 13.19 8.71 1.73
N GLY A 348 13.97 8.45 0.69
CA GLY A 348 14.16 7.10 0.22
C GLY A 348 14.89 6.20 1.22
N ALA A 349 15.71 6.79 2.10
CA ALA A 349 16.40 6.06 3.16
C ALA A 349 15.43 5.37 4.15
N GLU A 350 14.18 5.85 4.26
CA GLU A 350 13.15 5.19 5.05
C GLU A 350 12.81 3.79 4.50
N PHE A 351 12.86 3.59 3.18
CA PHE A 351 12.51 2.31 2.53
C PHE A 351 13.70 1.36 2.41
N SER A 352 14.91 1.90 2.33
CA SER A 352 16.18 1.17 2.38
C SER A 352 17.33 2.16 2.54
N SER A 353 18.35 1.81 3.32
CA SER A 353 19.58 2.61 3.44
C SER A 353 20.28 2.86 2.10
N SER A 354 20.12 1.96 1.12
CA SER A 354 20.65 2.10 -0.24
C SER A 354 19.89 3.12 -1.11
N CYS A 355 18.78 3.67 -0.61
CA CYS A 355 17.90 4.58 -1.33
C CYS A 355 17.99 6.03 -0.83
N ALA A 356 19.10 6.44 -0.20
CA ALA A 356 19.27 7.81 0.30
C ALA A 356 19.15 8.91 -0.77
N ALA A 357 19.42 8.58 -2.04
CA ALA A 357 19.26 9.50 -3.18
C ALA A 357 17.84 9.48 -3.79
N TYR A 358 16.88 8.81 -3.16
CA TYR A 358 15.52 8.70 -3.67
C TYR A 358 14.54 9.53 -2.86
N GLU A 359 13.46 9.97 -3.51
CA GLU A 359 12.27 10.52 -2.86
C GLU A 359 11.03 9.81 -3.41
N ARG A 360 10.03 9.62 -2.52
CA ARG A 360 8.70 9.15 -2.91
C ARG A 360 7.68 10.28 -2.82
N LEU A 361 7.08 10.61 -3.95
CA LEU A 361 6.00 11.61 -4.07
C LEU A 361 4.63 10.92 -4.12
N ASN A 362 3.71 11.30 -3.24
CA ASN A 362 2.30 10.91 -3.28
C ASN A 362 1.52 11.88 -4.18
N PHE A 363 0.95 11.37 -5.28
CA PHE A 363 0.20 12.18 -6.25
C PHE A 363 -1.32 12.03 -6.17
N ALA A 364 -1.84 11.40 -5.11
CA ALA A 364 -3.26 11.35 -4.79
C ALA A 364 -3.74 12.64 -4.11
N CYS A 365 -3.74 13.72 -4.89
CA CYS A 365 -4.14 15.05 -4.48
C CYS A 365 -4.76 15.81 -5.66
N PRO A 366 -5.42 16.96 -5.40
CA PRO A 366 -5.89 17.84 -6.46
C PRO A 366 -4.74 18.27 -7.38
N ARG A 367 -5.02 18.38 -8.67
CA ARG A 367 -4.06 18.73 -9.71
C ARG A 367 -3.40 20.08 -9.48
N PRO A 368 -4.10 21.12 -8.99
CA PRO A 368 -3.44 22.37 -8.60
C PRO A 368 -2.38 22.17 -7.51
N LEU A 369 -2.65 21.28 -6.54
CA LEU A 369 -1.70 20.97 -5.46
C LEU A 369 -0.47 20.21 -5.98
N LEU A 370 -0.69 19.24 -6.88
CA LEU A 370 0.40 18.52 -7.56
C LEU A 370 1.27 19.49 -8.39
N GLN A 371 0.66 20.40 -9.14
CA GLN A 371 1.38 21.39 -9.93
C GLN A 371 2.24 22.31 -9.05
N GLU A 372 1.73 22.73 -7.89
CA GLU A 372 2.50 23.51 -6.92
C GLU A 372 3.67 22.71 -6.34
N GLY A 373 3.47 21.43 -6.00
CA GLY A 373 4.55 20.54 -5.57
C GLY A 373 5.64 20.37 -6.63
N LEU A 374 5.25 20.17 -7.89
CA LEU A 374 6.19 20.09 -9.01
C LEU A 374 6.92 21.42 -9.26
N ARG A 375 6.26 22.57 -9.08
CA ARG A 375 6.87 23.90 -9.19
C ARG A 375 7.93 24.13 -8.10
N ARG A 376 7.64 23.71 -6.86
CA ARG A 376 8.59 23.76 -5.74
C ARG A 376 9.82 22.88 -5.99
N LEU A 377 9.59 21.65 -6.49
CA LEU A 377 10.68 20.75 -6.89
C LEU A 377 11.51 21.34 -8.05
N ASP A 378 10.87 21.90 -9.09
CA ASP A 378 11.54 22.58 -10.22
C ASP A 378 12.48 23.71 -9.75
N THR A 379 12.06 24.45 -8.72
CA THR A 379 12.86 25.55 -8.15
C THR A 379 14.18 25.03 -7.59
N VAL A 380 14.13 23.97 -6.76
CA VAL A 380 15.33 23.35 -6.16
C VAL A 380 16.26 22.80 -7.25
N LEU A 381 15.72 22.13 -8.27
CA LEU A 381 16.51 21.56 -9.36
C LEU A 381 17.24 22.64 -10.17
N LYS A 382 16.57 23.77 -10.45
CA LYS A 382 17.20 24.90 -11.15
C LYS A 382 18.28 25.59 -10.33
N GLU A 383 18.12 25.68 -9.02
CA GLU A 383 19.16 26.24 -8.16
C GLU A 383 20.41 25.36 -8.17
N ILE A 384 20.26 24.03 -8.11
CA ILE A 384 21.37 23.07 -8.25
C ILE A 384 22.07 23.20 -9.60
N GLU A 385 21.35 23.41 -10.70
CA GLU A 385 21.94 23.58 -12.03
C GLU A 385 22.80 24.86 -12.16
N ASN A 386 22.54 25.86 -11.31
CA ASN A 386 23.26 27.14 -11.31
C ASN A 386 24.44 27.18 -10.32
N GLU A 387 24.63 26.13 -9.51
CA GLU A 387 25.78 25.93 -8.60
C GLU A 387 26.95 25.24 -9.31
#